data_AF-A0A564Y897-F1
#
_entry.id   AF-A0A564Y897-F1
#
_cell.length_a   1.000
_cell.length_b   1.000
_cell.length_c   1.000
_cell.angle_alpha   90.00
_cell.angle_beta   90.00
_cell.angle_gamma   90.00
#
_symmetry.space_group_name_H-M   'P 1'
#
loop_
_entity.id
_entity.type
_entity.pdbx_description
1 polymer ?
#
loop_
_entity_poly.entity_id
_entity_poly.type
_entity_poly.pdbx_seq_one_letter_code
_entity_poly.pdbx_strand_id
1 'polypeptide(L)'
;DALNQKKHAILESPTGTGKTLCLLCASLGWLEYFLAQQQLRRLDEPWSSSKPDEVASVGKFDAPLIIFSSRTHAQLNQAVQAFKDTVYFSHKIGVLGSRDQLCLLPEVVNLESNPAKVYQCRLRVSTRTCEYYRNFDAGRDKLLDSMRTSKIADIEDLCKFGRDNRACAYYLSREVKSDAEILFMPYNYLLDVKIRNLYGIELTNA
;
A
#
# COMPACT_ATOMS: atom_id res chain seq x y z
N ASP A 1 -2.65 23.71 5.14
CA ASP A 1 -1.92 24.56 4.18
C ASP A 1 -0.99 23.82 3.23
N ALA A 2 0.04 23.11 3.72
CA ALA A 2 1.01 22.45 2.85
C ALA A 2 0.39 21.47 1.84
N LEU A 3 -0.56 20.63 2.27
CA LEU A 3 -1.30 19.71 1.40
C LEU A 3 -2.12 20.45 0.32
N ASN A 4 -2.87 21.48 0.70
CA ASN A 4 -3.67 22.28 -0.25
C ASN A 4 -2.81 23.04 -1.27
N GLN A 5 -1.63 23.50 -0.85
CA GLN A 5 -0.72 24.29 -1.69
C GLN A 5 0.30 23.44 -2.45
N LYS A 6 0.29 22.10 -2.27
CA LYS A 6 1.28 21.18 -2.85
C LYS A 6 2.73 21.58 -2.50
N LYS A 7 2.99 21.85 -1.22
CA LYS A 7 4.30 22.28 -0.70
C LYS A 7 4.87 21.29 0.31
N HIS A 8 6.19 21.31 0.48
CA HIS A 8 6.86 20.62 1.58
C HIS A 8 6.67 21.36 2.89
N ALA A 9 6.55 20.60 3.98
CA ALA A 9 6.54 21.13 5.33
C ALA A 9 7.50 20.32 6.21
N ILE A 10 8.25 21.01 7.05
CA ILE A 10 9.06 20.42 8.11
C ILE A 10 8.32 20.73 9.41
N LEU A 11 7.95 19.68 10.14
CA LEU A 11 7.19 19.77 11.38
C LEU A 11 8.03 19.21 12.52
N GLU A 12 8.20 19.99 13.57
CA GLU A 12 8.86 19.56 14.81
C GLU A 12 7.81 19.35 15.90
N SER A 13 7.92 18.26 16.64
CA SER A 13 7.10 18.03 17.84
C SER A 13 7.82 17.14 18.85
N PRO A 14 7.67 17.41 20.17
CA PRO A 14 8.31 16.64 21.23
C PRO A 14 7.98 15.14 21.19
N THR A 15 8.82 14.29 21.77
CA THR A 15 8.52 12.85 21.93
C THR A 15 7.30 12.64 22.82
N GLY A 16 6.56 11.54 22.59
CA GLY A 16 5.39 11.19 23.40
C GLY A 16 4.09 11.95 23.08
N THR A 17 4.07 12.88 22.13
CA THR A 17 2.89 13.71 21.80
C THR A 17 1.95 13.09 20.75
N GLY A 18 2.06 11.79 20.48
CA GLY A 18 1.18 11.13 19.50
C GLY A 18 1.41 11.58 18.05
N LYS A 19 2.63 12.01 17.70
CA LYS A 19 3.01 12.48 16.34
C LYS A 19 2.42 11.63 15.21
N THR A 20 2.61 10.32 15.29
CA THR A 20 2.16 9.37 14.28
C THR A 20 0.65 9.42 14.09
N LEU A 21 -0.11 9.38 15.19
CA LEU A 21 -1.57 9.43 15.17
C LEU A 21 -2.06 10.78 14.63
N CYS A 22 -1.45 11.88 15.08
CA CYS A 22 -1.80 13.23 14.62
C CYS A 22 -1.59 13.37 13.10
N LEU A 23 -0.44 12.89 12.59
CA LEU A 23 -0.16 12.91 11.15
C LEU A 23 -1.13 12.04 10.35
N LEU A 24 -1.41 10.81 10.81
CA LEU A 24 -2.37 9.92 10.15
C LEU A 24 -3.76 10.55 10.10
N CYS A 25 -4.27 11.03 11.23
CA CYS A 25 -5.59 11.65 11.31
C CYS A 25 -5.69 12.92 10.45
N ALA A 26 -4.67 13.78 10.47
CA ALA A 26 -4.67 15.00 9.68
C ALA A 26 -4.61 14.71 8.17
N SER A 27 -3.78 13.75 7.74
CA SER A 27 -3.66 13.37 6.33
C SER A 27 -4.90 12.65 5.80
N LEU A 28 -5.47 11.71 6.56
CA LEU A 28 -6.67 10.97 6.16
C LEU A 28 -7.92 11.85 6.18
N GLY A 29 -8.09 12.69 7.21
CA GLY A 29 -9.19 13.66 7.22
C GLY A 29 -9.09 14.66 6.06
N TRP A 30 -7.89 15.06 5.67
CA TRP A 30 -7.69 15.87 4.47
C TRP A 30 -8.06 15.10 3.18
N LEU A 31 -7.74 13.82 3.08
CA LEU A 31 -8.10 12.98 1.92
C LEU A 31 -9.62 12.88 1.77
N GLU A 32 -10.35 12.56 2.86
CA GLU A 32 -11.83 12.52 2.83
C GLU A 32 -12.42 13.86 2.39
N TYR A 33 -11.92 14.97 2.96
CA TYR A 33 -12.35 16.32 2.59
C TYR A 33 -12.07 16.62 1.11
N PHE A 34 -10.88 16.29 0.62
CA PHE A 34 -10.48 16.51 -0.77
C PHE A 34 -11.39 15.76 -1.74
N LEU A 35 -11.67 14.49 -1.45
CA LEU A 35 -12.57 13.65 -2.27
C LEU A 35 -14.01 14.18 -2.25
N ALA A 36 -14.52 14.58 -1.09
CA ALA A 36 -15.84 15.18 -0.97
C ALA A 36 -15.97 16.47 -1.78
N GLN A 37 -14.95 17.34 -1.75
CA GLN A 37 -14.94 18.56 -2.58
C GLN A 37 -14.91 18.24 -4.07
N GLN A 38 -14.15 17.24 -4.50
CA GLN A 38 -14.08 16.84 -5.91
C GLN A 38 -15.42 16.27 -6.39
N GLN A 39 -16.13 15.54 -5.54
CA GLN A 39 -17.46 15.02 -5.81
C GLN A 39 -18.49 16.14 -5.96
N LEU A 40 -18.49 17.13 -5.04
CA LEU A 40 -19.38 18.29 -5.13
C LEU A 40 -19.14 19.09 -6.42
N ARG A 41 -17.88 19.35 -6.78
CA ARG A 41 -17.55 20.08 -8.03
C ARG A 41 -18.08 19.38 -9.28
N ARG A 42 -18.10 18.04 -9.31
CA ARG A 42 -18.68 17.29 -10.44
C ARG A 42 -20.20 17.40 -10.52
N LEU A 43 -20.89 17.58 -9.38
CA LEU A 43 -22.34 17.76 -9.35
C LEU A 43 -22.76 19.17 -9.77
N ASP A 44 -21.90 20.17 -9.53
CA ASP A 44 -22.12 21.56 -9.94
C ASP A 44 -21.82 21.82 -11.43
N GLU A 45 -21.19 20.87 -12.14
CA GLU A 45 -21.00 20.96 -13.59
C GLU A 45 -22.37 20.96 -14.30
N PRO A 46 -22.66 21.93 -15.18
CA PRO A 46 -23.91 21.97 -15.93
C PRO A 46 -24.09 20.67 -16.70
N TRP A 47 -25.32 20.16 -16.80
CA TRP A 47 -25.65 19.01 -17.63
C TRP A 47 -25.31 19.29 -19.09
N SER A 48 -24.05 19.04 -19.47
CA SER A 48 -23.60 19.03 -20.84
C SER A 48 -24.08 17.72 -21.45
N SER A 49 -24.85 17.81 -22.53
CA SER A 49 -25.35 16.71 -23.34
C SER A 49 -24.19 15.88 -23.92
N SER A 50 -23.63 15.01 -23.08
CA SER A 50 -22.55 14.09 -23.38
C SER A 50 -23.16 12.70 -23.62
N LYS A 51 -22.63 12.01 -24.63
CA LYS A 51 -23.22 10.79 -25.21
C LYS A 51 -23.37 9.67 -24.16
N PRO A 52 -24.43 8.84 -24.25
CA PRO A 52 -24.74 7.79 -23.27
C PRO A 52 -23.76 6.60 -23.21
N ASP A 53 -22.70 6.58 -24.03
CA ASP A 53 -21.70 5.49 -24.04
C ASP A 53 -20.56 5.68 -23.02
N GLU A 54 -20.46 6.82 -22.33
CA GLU A 54 -19.45 7.07 -21.27
C GLU A 54 -20.00 6.94 -19.84
N VAL A 55 -21.18 6.34 -19.66
CA VAL A 55 -21.78 6.15 -18.32
C VAL A 55 -21.17 4.95 -17.57
N ALA A 56 -20.30 4.16 -18.22
CA ALA A 56 -19.73 2.94 -17.67
C ALA A 56 -18.37 3.09 -16.95
N SER A 57 -17.74 4.27 -16.97
CA SER A 57 -16.61 4.57 -16.09
C SER A 57 -16.97 5.67 -15.11
N VAL A 58 -17.66 5.28 -14.04
CA VAL A 58 -17.57 5.95 -12.72
C VAL A 58 -16.13 5.73 -12.21
N GLY A 59 -15.15 6.17 -13.00
CA GLY A 59 -13.76 5.82 -12.90
C GLY A 59 -13.08 6.76 -11.92
N LYS A 60 -12.54 6.16 -10.85
CA LYS A 60 -11.59 6.69 -9.86
C LYS A 60 -11.42 8.22 -9.90
N PHE A 61 -11.89 8.92 -8.85
CA PHE A 61 -11.33 10.22 -8.53
C PHE A 61 -9.80 10.12 -8.59
N ASP A 62 -9.11 11.15 -9.10
CA ASP A 62 -7.66 11.30 -9.02
C ASP A 62 -7.27 11.55 -7.56
N ALA A 63 -7.49 10.52 -6.75
CA ALA A 63 -7.32 10.52 -5.33
C ALA A 63 -5.81 10.50 -5.05
N PRO A 64 -5.28 11.45 -4.28
CA PRO A 64 -3.88 11.43 -3.91
C PRO A 64 -3.60 10.20 -3.03
N LEU A 65 -2.57 9.43 -3.39
CA LEU A 65 -2.07 8.34 -2.56
C LEU A 65 -1.29 8.91 -1.37
N ILE A 66 -1.69 8.57 -0.15
CA ILE A 66 -0.91 8.89 1.05
C ILE A 66 0.18 7.83 1.23
N ILE A 67 1.44 8.25 1.30
CA ILE A 67 2.56 7.36 1.60
C ILE A 67 3.06 7.66 3.01
N PHE A 68 2.92 6.68 3.92
CA PHE A 68 3.55 6.72 5.22
C PHE A 68 4.85 5.93 5.18
N SER A 69 5.97 6.57 5.49
CA SER A 69 7.26 5.89 5.52
C SER A 69 8.02 6.11 6.81
N SER A 70 8.78 5.08 7.20
CA SER A 70 9.58 5.09 8.43
C SER A 70 10.88 4.30 8.27
N ARG A 71 11.82 4.54 9.19
CA ARG A 71 13.17 3.95 9.14
C ARG A 71 13.17 2.51 9.62
N THR A 72 12.39 2.20 10.66
CA THR A 72 12.38 0.86 11.25
C THR A 72 11.04 0.17 11.01
N HIS A 73 11.08 -1.16 10.88
CA HIS A 73 9.87 -1.96 10.76
C HIS A 73 9.00 -1.91 12.01
N ALA A 74 9.61 -1.83 13.20
CA ALA A 74 8.86 -1.64 14.44
C ALA A 74 8.06 -0.33 14.44
N GLN A 75 8.64 0.77 13.93
CA GLN A 75 7.93 2.04 13.80
C GLN A 75 6.81 1.99 12.75
N LEU A 76 7.01 1.28 11.64
CA LEU A 76 5.95 1.05 10.65
C LEU A 76 4.81 0.25 11.26
N ASN A 77 5.11 -0.86 11.94
CA ASN A 77 4.09 -1.69 12.58
C ASN A 77 3.31 -0.89 13.63
N GLN A 78 3.98 -0.06 14.44
CA GLN A 78 3.31 0.85 15.38
C GLN A 78 2.38 1.84 14.67
N ALA A 79 2.80 2.39 13.52
CA ALA A 79 1.96 3.31 12.75
C ALA A 79 0.74 2.61 12.14
N VAL A 80 0.91 1.36 11.68
CA VAL A 80 -0.20 0.55 11.18
C VAL A 80 -1.19 0.22 12.31
N GLN A 81 -0.73 -0.17 13.49
CA GLN A 81 -1.64 -0.39 14.64
C GLN A 81 -2.36 0.90 15.03
N ALA A 82 -1.65 2.03 15.10
CA ALA A 82 -2.27 3.32 15.36
C ALA A 82 -3.33 3.70 14.30
N PHE A 83 -3.11 3.34 13.03
CA PHE A 83 -4.10 3.49 11.96
C PHE A 83 -5.35 2.64 12.22
N LYS A 84 -5.19 1.38 12.65
CA LYS A 84 -6.32 0.48 12.97
C LYS A 84 -7.23 1.03 14.07
N ASP A 85 -6.66 1.79 15.01
CA ASP A 85 -7.39 2.39 16.13
C ASP A 85 -8.10 3.72 15.76
N THR A 86 -7.97 4.19 14.51
CA THR A 86 -8.60 5.44 14.06
C THR A 86 -9.98 5.21 13.43
N VAL A 87 -10.80 6.27 13.38
CA VAL A 87 -12.06 6.29 12.63
C VAL A 87 -11.86 6.07 11.12
N TYR A 88 -10.63 6.25 10.63
CA TYR A 88 -10.27 6.13 9.23
C TYR A 88 -9.88 4.70 8.82
N PHE A 89 -9.99 3.71 9.71
CA PHE A 89 -9.64 2.30 9.44
C PHE A 89 -10.42 1.68 8.27
N SER A 90 -11.53 2.28 7.82
CA SER A 90 -12.25 1.86 6.62
C SER A 90 -11.51 2.16 5.30
N HIS A 91 -10.49 3.02 5.31
CA HIS A 91 -9.69 3.32 4.13
C HIS A 91 -8.89 2.11 3.67
N LYS A 92 -8.67 2.03 2.36
CA LYS A 92 -7.89 0.95 1.76
C LYS A 92 -6.42 1.12 2.09
N ILE A 93 -5.89 0.17 2.83
CA ILE A 93 -4.49 0.15 3.28
C ILE A 93 -3.66 -0.81 2.43
N GLY A 94 -2.46 -0.37 2.07
CA GLY A 94 -1.41 -1.22 1.53
C GLY A 94 -0.19 -1.21 2.43
N VAL A 95 0.46 -2.36 2.60
CA VAL A 95 1.73 -2.47 3.32
C VAL A 95 2.77 -3.17 2.45
N LEU A 96 3.92 -2.53 2.26
CA LEU A 96 5.05 -3.11 1.53
C LEU A 96 6.12 -3.60 2.50
N GLY A 97 6.57 -4.83 2.28
CA GLY A 97 7.60 -5.48 3.06
C GLY A 97 8.70 -6.08 2.19
N SER A 98 9.81 -6.42 2.83
CA SER A 98 10.91 -7.13 2.15
C SER A 98 10.55 -8.61 1.96
N ARG A 99 11.31 -9.29 1.09
CA ARG A 99 11.22 -10.76 0.96
C ARG A 99 11.53 -11.48 2.27
N ASP A 100 12.37 -10.89 3.11
CA ASP A 100 12.73 -11.46 4.40
C ASP A 100 11.52 -11.58 5.34
N GLN A 101 10.59 -10.62 5.25
CA GLN A 101 9.40 -10.57 6.09
C GLN A 101 8.20 -11.31 5.51
N LEU A 102 8.07 -11.30 4.18
CA LEU A 102 6.88 -11.79 3.48
C LEU A 102 7.08 -13.14 2.78
N CYS A 103 8.29 -13.70 2.77
CA CYS A 103 8.50 -15.04 2.21
C CYS A 103 7.95 -16.10 3.16
N LEU A 104 7.16 -17.02 2.60
CA LEU A 104 6.54 -18.13 3.32
C LEU A 104 7.20 -19.48 3.01
N LEU A 105 8.16 -19.50 2.07
CA LEU A 105 8.83 -20.72 1.63
C LEU A 105 10.04 -21.03 2.54
N PRO A 106 10.01 -22.10 3.35
CA PRO A 106 11.03 -22.36 4.37
C PRO A 106 12.46 -22.43 3.82
N GLU A 107 12.65 -23.00 2.63
CA GLU A 107 13.95 -23.15 1.96
C GLU A 107 14.59 -21.80 1.61
N VAL A 108 13.78 -20.74 1.46
CA VAL A 108 14.27 -19.39 1.22
C VAL A 108 14.38 -18.62 2.54
N VAL A 109 13.40 -18.76 3.45
CA VAL A 109 13.39 -18.06 4.74
C VAL A 109 14.60 -18.42 5.60
N ASN A 110 15.02 -19.69 5.58
CA ASN A 110 16.10 -20.21 6.41
C ASN A 110 17.51 -19.89 5.88
N LEU A 111 17.64 -19.19 4.75
CA LEU A 111 18.96 -18.75 4.27
C LEU A 111 19.51 -17.65 5.17
N GLU A 112 20.82 -17.66 5.42
CA GLU A 112 21.44 -16.73 6.37
C GLU A 112 21.47 -15.28 5.88
N SER A 113 21.67 -15.07 4.57
CA SER A 113 21.90 -13.73 4.02
C SER A 113 20.73 -13.23 3.18
N ASN A 114 20.39 -11.95 3.36
CA ASN A 114 19.37 -11.27 2.55
C ASN A 114 19.63 -11.36 1.03
N PRO A 115 20.87 -11.18 0.53
CA PRO A 115 21.17 -11.39 -0.89
C PRO A 115 20.86 -12.80 -1.37
N ALA A 116 21.16 -13.83 -0.57
CA ALA A 116 20.82 -15.22 -0.91
C ALA A 116 19.31 -15.43 -0.97
N LYS A 117 18.54 -14.88 -0.02
CA LYS A 117 17.07 -14.91 -0.04
C LYS A 117 16.51 -14.29 -1.32
N VAL A 118 17.03 -13.12 -1.70
CA VAL A 118 16.59 -12.41 -2.91
C VAL A 118 16.92 -13.20 -4.17
N TYR A 119 18.15 -13.73 -4.28
CA TYR A 119 18.58 -14.53 -5.43
C TYR A 119 17.73 -15.79 -5.59
N GLN A 120 17.60 -16.59 -4.52
CA GLN A 120 16.82 -17.83 -4.53
C GLN A 120 15.34 -17.58 -4.82
N CYS A 121 14.75 -16.53 -4.26
CA CYS A 121 13.38 -16.13 -4.59
C CYS A 121 13.24 -15.83 -6.08
N ARG A 122 14.13 -15.01 -6.67
CA ARG A 122 14.09 -14.64 -8.09
C ARG A 122 14.27 -15.87 -8.99
N LEU A 123 15.24 -16.73 -8.68
CA LEU A 123 15.51 -17.96 -9.42
C LEU A 123 14.29 -18.91 -9.40
N ARG A 124 13.65 -19.08 -8.24
CA ARG A 124 12.48 -19.96 -8.12
C ARG A 124 11.24 -19.39 -8.80
N VAL A 125 11.11 -18.07 -8.85
CA VAL A 125 10.04 -17.40 -9.61
C VAL A 125 10.27 -17.58 -11.11
N SER A 126 11.48 -17.33 -11.61
CA SER A 126 11.79 -17.47 -13.05
C SER A 126 11.68 -18.91 -13.54
N THR A 127 12.10 -19.88 -12.73
CA THR A 127 11.98 -21.33 -13.02
C THR A 127 10.60 -21.91 -12.68
N ARG A 128 9.67 -21.10 -12.14
CA ARG A 128 8.33 -21.52 -11.69
C ARG A 128 8.34 -22.70 -10.69
N THR A 129 9.38 -22.78 -9.86
CA THR A 129 9.54 -23.81 -8.82
C THR A 129 9.08 -23.36 -7.42
N CYS A 130 8.73 -22.09 -7.25
CA CYS A 130 8.11 -21.60 -6.01
C CYS A 130 6.61 -21.89 -5.99
N GLU A 131 6.16 -22.79 -5.10
CA GLU A 131 4.74 -23.15 -4.99
C GLU A 131 3.84 -21.96 -4.65
N TYR A 132 4.26 -21.11 -3.71
CA TYR A 132 3.50 -19.93 -3.27
C TYR A 132 3.33 -18.93 -4.42
N TYR A 133 4.38 -18.73 -5.22
CA TYR A 133 4.30 -17.83 -6.37
C TYR A 133 3.40 -18.42 -7.46
N ARG A 134 3.55 -19.71 -7.76
CA ARG A 134 2.74 -20.39 -8.78
C ARG A 134 1.25 -20.33 -8.44
N ASN A 135 0.89 -20.53 -7.17
CA ASN A 135 -0.50 -20.45 -6.73
C ASN A 135 -1.03 -19.01 -6.78
N PHE A 136 -0.20 -18.03 -6.41
CA PHE A 136 -0.53 -16.62 -6.60
C PHE A 136 -0.76 -16.27 -8.08
N ASP A 137 0.13 -16.70 -8.97
CA ASP A 137 0.06 -16.42 -10.41
C ASP A 137 -1.19 -17.05 -11.05
N ALA A 138 -1.52 -18.29 -10.66
CA ALA A 138 -2.70 -19.00 -11.15
C ALA A 138 -4.03 -18.47 -10.58
N GLY A 139 -4.03 -17.96 -9.35
CA GLY A 139 -5.22 -17.53 -8.61
C GLY A 139 -5.35 -16.02 -8.42
N ARG A 140 -4.56 -15.22 -9.13
CA ARG A 140 -4.30 -13.81 -8.83
C ARG A 140 -5.57 -13.00 -8.56
N ASP A 141 -6.49 -12.97 -9.51
CA ASP A 141 -7.66 -12.07 -9.43
C ASP A 141 -8.59 -12.46 -8.27
N LYS A 142 -8.81 -13.77 -8.06
CA LYS A 142 -9.60 -14.29 -6.94
C LYS A 142 -8.96 -13.98 -5.58
N LEU A 143 -7.64 -14.09 -5.48
CA LEU A 143 -6.90 -13.78 -4.27
C LEU A 143 -6.97 -12.29 -3.95
N LEU A 144 -6.84 -11.43 -4.96
CA LEU A 144 -6.95 -9.98 -4.79
C LEU A 144 -8.37 -9.57 -4.37
N ASP A 145 -9.40 -10.17 -4.96
CA ASP A 145 -10.78 -9.91 -4.53
C ASP A 145 -11.06 -10.39 -3.10
N SER A 146 -10.60 -11.60 -2.75
CA SER A 146 -10.68 -12.09 -1.37
C SER A 146 -9.92 -11.17 -0.39
N MET A 147 -8.76 -10.67 -0.81
CA MET A 147 -7.96 -9.73 -0.02
C MET A 147 -8.60 -8.35 0.09
N ARG A 148 -9.34 -7.87 -0.92
CA ARG A 148 -10.11 -6.61 -0.83
C ARG A 148 -11.27 -6.73 0.17
N THR A 149 -11.89 -7.91 0.27
CA THR A 149 -12.95 -8.16 1.27
C THR A 149 -12.40 -8.44 2.67
N SER A 150 -11.19 -9.01 2.73
CA SER A 150 -10.49 -9.27 3.99
C SER A 150 -9.86 -7.98 4.48
N LYS A 151 -10.08 -7.59 5.74
CA LYS A 151 -9.46 -6.39 6.33
C LYS A 151 -7.98 -6.61 6.67
N ILE A 152 -7.16 -6.94 5.67
CA ILE A 152 -5.72 -7.15 5.84
C ILE A 152 -5.06 -5.78 6.00
N ALA A 153 -4.49 -5.54 7.17
CA ALA A 153 -3.97 -4.22 7.50
C ALA A 153 -2.46 -4.21 7.80
N ASP A 154 -1.84 -5.34 8.15
CA ASP A 154 -0.40 -5.43 8.43
C ASP A 154 0.30 -6.61 7.73
N ILE A 155 1.62 -6.71 7.97
CA ILE A 155 2.48 -7.76 7.41
C ILE A 155 2.10 -9.13 7.97
N GLU A 156 1.72 -9.20 9.23
CA GLU A 156 1.36 -10.41 9.94
C GLU A 156 0.06 -11.01 9.39
N ASP A 157 -0.97 -10.18 9.21
CA ASP A 157 -2.25 -10.49 8.58
C ASP A 157 -2.02 -10.98 7.14
N LEU A 158 -1.14 -10.31 6.40
CA LEU A 158 -0.79 -10.68 5.03
C LEU A 158 -0.07 -12.03 4.96
N CYS A 159 0.88 -12.28 5.87
CA CYS A 159 1.57 -13.55 5.99
C CYS A 159 0.59 -14.67 6.36
N LYS A 160 -0.35 -14.41 7.27
CA LYS A 160 -1.40 -15.35 7.65
C LYS A 160 -2.28 -15.70 6.44
N PHE A 161 -2.79 -14.69 5.74
CA PHE A 161 -3.59 -14.87 4.52
C PHE A 161 -2.82 -15.66 3.44
N GLY A 162 -1.54 -15.37 3.25
CA GLY A 162 -0.68 -16.10 2.32
C GLY A 162 -0.48 -17.57 2.71
N ARG A 163 -0.40 -17.89 4.01
CA ARG A 163 -0.33 -19.29 4.48
C ARG A 163 -1.65 -20.01 4.25
N ASP A 164 -2.76 -19.40 4.64
CA ASP A 164 -4.10 -19.98 4.55
C ASP A 164 -4.49 -20.29 3.09
N ASN A 165 -4.09 -19.41 2.16
CA ASN A 165 -4.37 -19.56 0.73
C ASN A 165 -3.21 -20.19 -0.07
N ARG A 166 -2.11 -20.58 0.61
CA ARG A 166 -0.86 -21.05 -0.03
C ARG A 166 -0.39 -20.15 -1.17
N ALA A 167 -0.48 -18.83 -0.99
CA ALA A 167 -0.16 -17.81 -1.98
C ALA A 167 0.99 -16.91 -1.52
N CYS A 168 1.77 -16.38 -2.46
CA CYS A 168 2.95 -15.58 -2.15
C CYS A 168 2.58 -14.20 -1.58
N ALA A 169 2.68 -14.05 -0.26
CA ALA A 169 2.44 -12.78 0.45
C ALA A 169 3.29 -11.61 -0.11
N TYR A 170 4.54 -11.85 -0.48
CA TYR A 170 5.39 -10.82 -1.09
C TYR A 170 4.81 -10.28 -2.41
N TYR A 171 4.34 -11.13 -3.32
CA TYR A 171 3.74 -10.64 -4.57
C TYR A 171 2.31 -10.12 -4.37
N LEU A 172 1.55 -10.65 -3.40
CA LEU A 172 0.26 -10.09 -3.01
C LEU A 172 0.38 -8.63 -2.56
N SER A 173 1.32 -8.30 -1.65
CA SER A 173 1.54 -6.91 -1.22
C SER A 173 1.84 -5.95 -2.39
N ARG A 174 2.46 -6.45 -3.46
CA ARG A 174 2.84 -5.63 -4.62
C ARG A 174 1.63 -5.22 -5.45
N GLU A 175 0.67 -6.11 -5.62
CA GLU A 175 -0.54 -5.85 -6.41
C GLU A 175 -1.55 -4.99 -5.65
N VAL A 176 -1.72 -5.24 -4.35
CA VAL A 176 -2.70 -4.54 -3.49
C VAL A 176 -2.44 -3.04 -3.41
N LYS A 177 -1.18 -2.62 -3.60
CA LYS A 177 -0.80 -1.22 -3.71
C LYS A 177 -1.72 -0.44 -4.69
N SER A 178 -2.11 -1.05 -5.81
CA SER A 178 -2.84 -0.35 -6.88
C SER A 178 -4.22 0.19 -6.48
N ASP A 179 -4.79 -0.32 -5.40
CA ASP A 179 -6.07 0.12 -4.86
C ASP A 179 -5.97 0.77 -3.47
N ALA A 180 -4.76 0.94 -2.94
CA ALA A 180 -4.55 1.55 -1.63
C ALA A 180 -4.75 3.07 -1.69
N GLU A 181 -5.39 3.62 -0.65
CA GLU A 181 -5.50 5.05 -0.38
C GLU A 181 -4.36 5.51 0.54
N ILE A 182 -3.89 4.61 1.41
CA ILE A 182 -2.71 4.79 2.27
C ILE A 182 -1.75 3.60 2.11
N LEU A 183 -0.47 3.91 1.90
CA LEU A 183 0.59 2.93 1.70
C LEU A 183 1.69 3.08 2.75
N PHE A 184 1.88 2.04 3.56
CA PHE A 184 2.97 1.95 4.53
C PHE A 184 4.17 1.25 3.89
N MET A 185 5.33 1.91 3.89
CA MET A 185 6.55 1.34 3.33
C MET A 185 7.83 1.84 4.03
N PRO A 186 8.94 1.10 4.01
CA PRO A 186 10.18 1.58 4.63
C PRO A 186 10.86 2.66 3.77
N TYR A 187 11.67 3.54 4.40
CA TYR A 187 12.30 4.69 3.72
C TYR A 187 13.11 4.33 2.48
N ASN A 188 13.78 3.18 2.48
CA ASN A 188 14.55 2.74 1.31
C ASN A 188 13.67 2.48 0.08
N TYR A 189 12.38 2.13 0.24
CA TYR A 189 11.45 1.94 -0.88
C TYR A 189 11.05 3.27 -1.51
N LEU A 190 11.05 4.35 -0.73
CA LEU A 190 10.75 5.70 -1.17
C LEU A 190 11.98 6.40 -1.77
N LEU A 191 13.17 6.17 -1.23
CA LEU A 191 14.38 6.91 -1.62
C LEU A 191 15.14 6.25 -2.78
N ASP A 192 15.18 4.93 -2.86
CA ASP A 192 15.88 4.23 -3.93
C ASP A 192 15.03 4.27 -5.22
N VAL A 193 15.56 4.95 -6.25
CA VAL A 193 14.91 5.10 -7.57
C VAL A 193 14.60 3.74 -8.21
N LYS A 194 15.49 2.75 -8.09
CA LYS A 194 15.27 1.43 -8.68
C LYS A 194 14.12 0.71 -8.01
N ILE A 195 14.03 0.84 -6.68
CA ILE A 195 12.93 0.28 -5.91
C ILE A 195 11.62 1.01 -6.26
N ARG A 196 11.60 2.34 -6.23
CA ARG A 196 10.43 3.13 -6.63
C ARG A 196 9.88 2.72 -7.98
N ASN A 197 10.73 2.63 -9.01
CA ASN A 197 10.32 2.23 -10.35
C ASN A 197 9.78 0.80 -10.38
N LEU A 198 10.37 -0.13 -9.63
CA LEU A 198 9.90 -1.52 -9.53
C LEU A 198 8.49 -1.62 -8.91
N TYR A 199 8.16 -0.73 -7.99
CA TYR A 199 6.84 -0.67 -7.36
C TYR A 199 5.92 0.37 -8.02
N GLY A 200 6.33 1.06 -9.09
CA GLY A 200 5.56 2.12 -9.75
C GLY A 200 5.21 3.29 -8.81
N ILE A 201 6.11 3.68 -7.93
CA ILE A 201 5.94 4.84 -7.04
C ILE A 201 6.52 6.06 -7.75
N GLU A 202 5.65 6.84 -8.39
CA GLU A 202 6.02 8.12 -8.99
C GLU A 202 5.75 9.24 -7.98
N LEU A 203 6.77 10.05 -7.73
CA LEU A 203 6.67 11.25 -6.91
C LEU A 203 6.64 12.46 -7.85
N THR A 204 5.54 12.66 -8.56
CA THR A 204 5.35 13.85 -9.40
C THR A 204 5.05 15.05 -8.51
N ASN A 205 5.81 16.14 -8.69
CA ASN A 205 5.75 17.35 -7.85
C ASN A 205 6.15 17.14 -6.37
N ALA A 206 7.08 16.22 -6.10
CA ALA A 206 7.74 16.10 -4.80
C ALA A 206 9.10 16.81 -4.77
#